data_AF-A0A7K2HTQ1-F1
#
_entry.id   AF-A0A7K2HTQ1-F1
#
_cell.length_a   1.000
_cell.length_b   1.000
_cell.length_c   1.000
_cell.angle_alpha   90.00
_cell.angle_beta   90.00
_cell.angle_gamma   90.00
#
_symmetry.space_group_name_H-M   'P 1'
#
loop_
_entity.id
_entity.type
_entity.pdbx_description
1 polymer ?
#
loop_
_entity_poly.entity_id
_entity_poly.type
_entity_poly.pdbx_seq_one_letter_code
_entity_poly.pdbx_strand_id
1 'polypeptide(L)'
;MAVIAVAGIGGVGVGTMPLVSERSVAPAATSVDPATLYNSAQQKFAAGDVAGGLDAIKQALAIIPVDPDALALQAIWSDQADDVATRQAALARLRGINPALATAARNINEGVAEAARIVPDTTPKAVGGRAAIVVLGYGLGRDGKMAPELVRRVTAGKAQAETTTTAPIVVTGGVPKAGITEAAAMKKWLVAAGVDAARITEEGRSGSTVANAQNTAEILRGQGISDIILITSPNHIRRGAADFAAVGMRTVATVTTATDLAKYAKPLTRDQQKGIRLEATRTAKIPASRQTGLPSPQNLPDTGPGLITEFGGKLLETLLGTGSSEAN
;
A
#
# COMPACT_ATOMS: atom_id res chain seq x y z
N MET A 1 2.82 -101.55 -14.36
CA MET A 1 2.80 -101.12 -15.77
C MET A 1 3.94 -100.12 -15.97
N ALA A 2 4.82 -100.43 -16.92
CA ALA A 2 6.02 -99.71 -17.41
C ALA A 2 5.78 -98.17 -17.59
N VAL A 3 6.66 -97.25 -17.13
CA VAL A 3 7.99 -96.82 -17.66
C VAL A 3 7.91 -95.76 -18.80
N ILE A 4 8.81 -94.76 -18.73
CA ILE A 4 9.29 -93.79 -19.76
C ILE A 4 8.32 -92.62 -20.10
N ALA A 5 8.62 -91.32 -19.95
CA ALA A 5 9.80 -90.46 -20.19
C ALA A 5 9.86 -89.80 -21.60
N VAL A 6 9.85 -88.46 -21.57
CA VAL A 6 10.64 -87.50 -22.39
C VAL A 6 10.18 -87.05 -23.79
N ALA A 7 10.04 -85.71 -23.86
CA ALA A 7 10.30 -84.71 -24.92
C ALA A 7 9.61 -84.76 -26.29
N GLY A 8 8.98 -83.62 -26.62
CA GLY A 8 8.64 -83.17 -27.97
C GLY A 8 8.57 -81.64 -28.02
N ILE A 9 9.30 -81.07 -28.96
CA ILE A 9 9.65 -79.66 -29.16
C ILE A 9 8.51 -78.87 -29.84
N GLY A 10 8.38 -77.58 -29.50
CA GLY A 10 7.97 -76.54 -30.46
C GLY A 10 6.51 -76.09 -30.40
N GLY A 11 6.29 -74.88 -29.89
CA GLY A 11 5.02 -74.17 -30.01
C GLY A 11 5.14 -72.76 -29.47
N VAL A 12 5.41 -71.79 -30.36
CA VAL A 12 5.44 -70.36 -30.05
C VAL A 12 4.00 -69.92 -29.73
N GLY A 13 3.72 -69.67 -28.45
CA GLY A 13 2.46 -69.12 -27.97
C GLY A 13 2.71 -67.73 -27.37
N VAL A 14 2.38 -66.68 -28.12
CA VAL A 14 2.35 -65.30 -27.63
C VAL A 14 1.11 -65.17 -26.75
N GLY A 15 1.31 -65.11 -25.44
CA GLY A 15 0.24 -64.96 -24.45
C GLY A 15 0.70 -64.01 -23.34
N THR A 16 0.09 -62.83 -23.32
CA THR A 16 0.38 -61.67 -22.49
C THR A 16 0.33 -61.96 -20.99
N MET A 17 1.31 -61.44 -20.24
CA MET A 17 1.39 -61.51 -18.78
C MET A 17 0.20 -60.81 -18.10
N PRO A 18 -0.26 -61.30 -16.93
CA PRO A 18 -1.26 -60.60 -16.14
C PRO A 18 -0.64 -59.32 -15.54
N LEU A 19 -1.35 -58.21 -15.71
CA LEU A 19 -1.03 -56.91 -15.13
C LEU A 19 -0.85 -57.03 -13.62
N VAL A 20 0.33 -56.62 -13.15
CA VAL A 20 0.58 -56.30 -11.75
C VAL A 20 -0.39 -55.19 -11.36
N SER A 21 -1.28 -55.49 -10.42
CA SER A 21 -2.22 -54.54 -9.85
C SER A 21 -1.45 -53.35 -9.28
N GLU A 22 -1.67 -52.19 -9.89
CA GLU A 22 -1.02 -50.94 -9.55
C GLU A 22 -1.25 -50.63 -8.07
N ARG A 23 -0.14 -50.35 -7.35
CA ARG A 23 -0.21 -49.64 -6.08
C ARG A 23 -1.01 -48.37 -6.32
N SER A 24 -2.16 -48.27 -5.68
CA SER A 24 -2.89 -47.01 -5.53
C SER A 24 -1.95 -46.00 -4.88
N VAL A 25 -1.34 -45.14 -5.70
CA VAL A 25 -0.75 -43.89 -5.23
C VAL A 25 -1.93 -42.98 -4.99
N ALA A 26 -2.32 -42.85 -3.73
CA ALA A 26 -3.21 -41.77 -3.32
C ALA A 26 -2.58 -40.44 -3.80
N PRO A 27 -3.34 -39.53 -4.43
CA PRO A 27 -2.80 -38.23 -4.78
C PRO A 27 -2.34 -37.58 -3.47
N ALA A 28 -1.05 -37.29 -3.35
CA ALA A 28 -0.54 -36.44 -2.29
C ALA A 28 -1.38 -35.16 -2.35
N ALA A 29 -2.10 -34.85 -1.26
CA ALA A 29 -2.77 -33.58 -1.12
C ALA A 29 -1.73 -32.50 -1.46
N THR A 30 -1.95 -31.77 -2.56
CA THR A 30 -1.08 -30.69 -2.97
C THR A 30 -1.05 -29.71 -1.81
N SER A 31 0.04 -29.71 -1.05
CA SER A 31 0.22 -28.79 0.08
C SER A 31 0.11 -27.39 -0.51
N VAL A 32 -0.93 -26.66 -0.13
CA VAL A 32 -1.13 -25.30 -0.64
C VAL A 32 0.09 -24.48 -0.24
N ASP A 33 0.79 -23.95 -1.23
CA ASP A 33 1.98 -23.15 -1.03
C ASP A 33 1.67 -21.88 -0.23
N PRO A 34 2.43 -21.56 0.84
CA PRO A 34 2.26 -20.34 1.63
C PRO A 34 2.27 -19.05 0.79
N ALA A 35 3.04 -18.97 -0.30
CA ALA A 35 3.02 -17.79 -1.17
C ALA A 35 1.68 -17.66 -1.92
N THR A 36 1.07 -18.78 -2.32
CA THR A 36 -0.27 -18.82 -2.91
C THR A 36 -1.34 -18.34 -1.92
N LEU A 37 -1.27 -18.79 -0.67
CA LEU A 37 -2.17 -18.33 0.40
C LEU A 37 -2.01 -16.84 0.67
N TYR A 38 -0.76 -16.35 0.74
CA TYR A 38 -0.46 -14.93 0.89
C TYR A 38 -1.05 -14.08 -0.24
N ASN A 39 -0.86 -14.50 -1.49
CA ASN A 39 -1.38 -13.81 -2.67
C ASN A 39 -2.92 -13.82 -2.71
N SER A 40 -3.54 -14.97 -2.40
CA SER A 40 -5.00 -15.09 -2.29
C SER A 40 -5.55 -14.15 -1.21
N ALA A 41 -4.86 -14.08 -0.06
CA ALA A 41 -5.25 -13.19 1.03
C ALA A 41 -5.27 -11.72 0.63
N GLN A 42 -4.21 -11.25 -0.06
CA GLN A 42 -4.11 -9.90 -0.60
C GLN A 42 -5.23 -9.59 -1.60
N GLN A 43 -5.53 -10.52 -2.51
CA GLN A 43 -6.60 -10.36 -3.48
C GLN A 43 -7.97 -10.24 -2.81
N LYS A 44 -8.28 -11.11 -1.83
CA LYS A 44 -9.53 -11.07 -1.07
C LYS A 44 -9.70 -9.77 -0.30
N PHE A 45 -8.66 -9.33 0.42
CA PHE A 45 -8.71 -8.07 1.14
C PHE A 45 -8.93 -6.88 0.20
N ALA A 46 -8.23 -6.83 -0.94
CA ALA A 46 -8.42 -5.80 -1.96
C ALA A 46 -9.86 -5.80 -2.53
N ALA A 47 -10.44 -6.98 -2.74
CA ALA A 47 -11.83 -7.14 -3.19
C ALA A 47 -12.87 -6.79 -2.09
N GLY A 48 -12.44 -6.65 -0.83
CA GLY A 48 -13.32 -6.34 0.30
C GLY A 48 -13.73 -7.51 1.16
N ASP A 49 -13.28 -8.72 0.82
CA ASP A 49 -13.42 -9.89 1.67
C ASP A 49 -12.32 -9.89 2.75
N VAL A 50 -12.51 -9.06 3.77
CA VAL A 50 -11.56 -8.92 4.90
C VAL A 50 -11.46 -10.24 5.68
N ALA A 51 -12.59 -10.91 5.92
CA ALA A 51 -12.63 -12.17 6.66
C ALA A 51 -11.90 -13.28 5.91
N GLY A 52 -12.21 -13.49 4.63
CA GLY A 52 -11.54 -14.50 3.82
C GLY A 52 -10.06 -14.19 3.56
N GLY A 53 -9.68 -12.91 3.54
CA GLY A 53 -8.28 -12.47 3.55
C GLY A 53 -7.55 -12.91 4.84
N LEU A 54 -8.14 -12.63 6.01
CA LEU A 54 -7.59 -13.04 7.30
C LEU A 54 -7.51 -14.56 7.46
N ASP A 55 -8.50 -15.30 6.97
CA ASP A 55 -8.49 -16.77 6.99
C ASP A 55 -7.34 -17.34 6.16
N ALA A 56 -7.08 -16.78 4.98
CA ALA A 56 -5.94 -17.18 4.14
C ALA A 56 -4.59 -16.86 4.81
N ILE A 57 -4.46 -15.70 5.48
CA ILE A 57 -3.27 -15.38 6.28
C ILE A 57 -3.11 -16.36 7.45
N LYS A 58 -4.19 -16.71 8.14
CA LYS A 58 -4.16 -17.69 9.25
C LYS A 58 -3.68 -19.06 8.76
N GLN A 59 -4.12 -19.50 7.58
CA GLN A 59 -3.63 -20.74 6.96
C GLN A 59 -2.15 -20.64 6.59
N ALA A 60 -1.71 -19.52 6.01
CA ALA A 60 -0.29 -19.31 5.70
C ALA A 60 0.59 -19.38 6.96
N LEU A 61 0.14 -18.75 8.05
CA LEU A 61 0.83 -18.75 9.35
C LEU A 61 0.77 -20.10 10.09
N ALA A 62 -0.15 -20.99 9.74
CA ALA A 62 -0.15 -22.36 10.24
C ALA A 62 0.99 -23.18 9.63
N ILE A 63 1.41 -22.85 8.40
CA ILE A 63 2.53 -23.49 7.69
C ILE A 63 3.86 -22.80 8.06
N ILE A 64 3.90 -21.46 8.07
CA ILE A 64 5.10 -20.67 8.42
C ILE A 64 4.74 -19.69 9.57
N PRO A 65 4.85 -20.11 10.85
CA PRO A 65 4.40 -19.29 11.99
C PRO A 65 5.23 -18.03 12.25
N VAL A 66 6.43 -17.93 11.68
CA VAL A 66 7.36 -16.81 11.91
C VAL A 66 7.47 -15.87 10.70
N ASP A 67 6.52 -15.96 9.78
CA ASP A 67 6.48 -15.11 8.59
C ASP A 67 6.18 -13.65 8.97
N PRO A 68 7.14 -12.72 8.79
CA PRO A 68 6.99 -11.35 9.25
C PRO A 68 5.94 -10.56 8.44
N ASP A 69 5.83 -10.78 7.13
CA ASP A 69 4.85 -10.04 6.32
C ASP A 69 3.44 -10.53 6.61
N ALA A 70 3.24 -11.86 6.72
CA ALA A 70 1.93 -12.43 7.02
C ALA A 70 1.46 -12.02 8.42
N LEU A 71 2.36 -11.95 9.41
CA LEU A 71 2.03 -11.41 10.75
C LEU A 71 1.71 -9.91 10.69
N ALA A 72 2.40 -9.12 9.87
CA ALA A 72 2.09 -7.70 9.68
C ALA A 72 0.69 -7.52 9.07
N LEU A 73 0.36 -8.28 8.02
CA LEU A 73 -0.96 -8.25 7.41
C LEU A 73 -2.06 -8.71 8.39
N GLN A 74 -1.81 -9.76 9.18
CA GLN A 74 -2.74 -10.18 10.23
C GLN A 74 -3.00 -9.06 11.23
N ALA A 75 -1.94 -8.41 11.73
CA ALA A 75 -2.06 -7.29 12.66
C ALA A 75 -2.84 -6.09 12.07
N ILE A 76 -2.60 -5.77 10.80
CA ILE A 76 -3.21 -4.61 10.14
C ILE A 76 -4.68 -4.91 9.77
N TRP A 77 -4.99 -6.08 9.25
CA TRP A 77 -6.33 -6.41 8.77
C TRP A 77 -7.27 -6.83 9.89
N SER A 78 -6.77 -7.40 10.99
CA SER A 78 -7.59 -7.62 12.19
C SER A 78 -8.08 -6.30 12.78
N ASP A 79 -7.35 -5.19 12.62
CA ASP A 79 -7.85 -3.85 12.98
C ASP A 79 -9.05 -3.43 12.12
N GLN A 80 -9.02 -3.72 10.81
CA GLN A 80 -10.16 -3.47 9.91
C GLN A 80 -11.39 -4.29 10.31
N ALA A 81 -11.19 -5.52 10.79
CA ALA A 81 -12.24 -6.42 11.26
C ALA A 81 -12.67 -6.16 12.73
N ASP A 82 -12.08 -5.18 13.41
CA ASP A 82 -12.26 -4.91 14.84
C ASP A 82 -11.91 -6.09 15.77
N ASP A 83 -11.02 -6.97 15.32
CA ASP A 83 -10.50 -8.10 16.10
C ASP A 83 -9.23 -7.68 16.86
N VAL A 84 -9.44 -7.07 18.03
CA VAL A 84 -8.35 -6.57 18.88
C VAL A 84 -7.46 -7.71 19.37
N ALA A 85 -8.02 -8.88 19.69
CA ALA A 85 -7.27 -10.00 20.25
C ALA A 85 -6.27 -10.55 19.23
N THR A 86 -6.72 -10.82 18.00
CA THR A 86 -5.84 -11.30 16.92
C THR A 86 -4.80 -10.25 16.55
N ARG A 87 -5.20 -8.96 16.49
CA ARG A 87 -4.26 -7.86 16.23
C ARG A 87 -3.11 -7.84 17.25
N GLN A 88 -3.41 -7.89 18.54
CA GLN A 88 -2.39 -7.81 19.58
C GLN A 88 -1.48 -9.05 19.60
N ALA A 89 -2.05 -10.24 19.40
CA ALA A 89 -1.28 -11.47 19.30
C ALA A 89 -0.31 -11.45 18.10
N ALA A 90 -0.76 -10.98 16.94
CA ALA A 90 0.07 -10.85 15.75
C ALA A 90 1.20 -9.82 15.96
N LEU A 91 0.89 -8.64 16.53
CA LEU A 91 1.90 -7.63 16.85
C LEU A 91 2.94 -8.12 17.86
N ALA A 92 2.53 -8.86 18.89
CA ALA A 92 3.44 -9.41 19.89
C ALA A 92 4.43 -10.41 19.26
N ARG A 93 3.93 -11.31 18.41
CA ARG A 93 4.76 -12.27 17.65
C ARG A 93 5.69 -11.56 16.70
N LEU A 94 5.16 -10.62 15.90
CA LEU A 94 5.93 -9.84 14.94
C LEU A 94 7.05 -9.05 15.63
N ARG A 95 6.80 -8.47 16.81
CA ARG A 95 7.83 -7.74 17.56
C ARG A 95 9.01 -8.63 17.95
N GLY A 96 8.79 -9.92 18.22
CA GLY A 96 9.87 -10.88 18.50
C GLY A 96 10.73 -11.23 17.28
N ILE A 97 10.21 -11.05 16.06
CA ILE A 97 10.85 -11.45 14.79
C ILE A 97 11.44 -10.24 14.08
N ASN A 98 10.63 -9.18 13.93
CA ASN A 98 10.98 -7.93 13.25
C ASN A 98 10.33 -6.74 13.99
N PRO A 99 11.02 -6.16 14.99
CA PRO A 99 10.52 -5.01 15.75
C PRO A 99 10.20 -3.77 14.91
N ALA A 100 10.97 -3.54 13.84
CA ALA A 100 10.77 -2.41 12.94
C ALA A 100 9.45 -2.56 12.17
N LEU A 101 9.18 -3.75 11.62
CA LEU A 101 7.92 -4.03 10.93
C LEU A 101 6.72 -4.05 11.89
N ALA A 102 6.90 -4.53 13.13
CA ALA A 102 5.87 -4.43 14.16
C ALA A 102 5.51 -2.96 14.47
N THR A 103 6.51 -2.08 14.49
CA THR A 103 6.31 -0.64 14.68
C THR A 103 5.59 -0.03 13.47
N ALA A 104 5.98 -0.39 12.24
CA ALA A 104 5.28 0.07 11.04
C ALA A 104 3.81 -0.38 11.02
N ALA A 105 3.51 -1.64 11.35
CA ALA A 105 2.14 -2.17 11.43
C ALA A 105 1.30 -1.45 12.50
N ARG A 106 1.89 -1.12 13.65
CA ARG A 106 1.24 -0.30 14.69
C ARG A 106 0.94 1.11 14.17
N ASN A 107 1.93 1.76 13.55
CA ASN A 107 1.79 3.11 13.02
C ASN A 107 0.71 3.18 11.92
N ILE A 108 0.57 2.12 11.11
CA ILE A 108 -0.53 2.01 10.14
C ILE A 108 -1.88 1.98 10.88
N ASN A 109 -2.04 1.12 11.88
CA ASN A 109 -3.31 1.00 12.61
C ASN A 109 -3.71 2.31 13.29
N GLU A 110 -2.78 2.90 14.04
CA GLU A 110 -2.99 4.17 14.74
C GLU A 110 -3.20 5.32 13.75
N GLY A 111 -2.35 5.41 12.72
CA GLY A 111 -2.40 6.45 11.70
C GLY A 111 -3.67 6.42 10.86
N VAL A 112 -4.16 5.25 10.46
CA VAL A 112 -5.44 5.11 9.75
C VAL A 112 -6.60 5.53 10.65
N ALA A 113 -6.59 5.14 11.92
CA ALA A 113 -7.63 5.52 12.88
C ALA A 113 -7.64 7.02 13.18
N GLU A 114 -6.47 7.65 13.31
CA GLU A 114 -6.34 9.11 13.46
C GLU A 114 -6.76 9.84 12.19
N ALA A 115 -6.27 9.39 11.02
CA ALA A 115 -6.60 9.98 9.74
C ALA A 115 -8.11 9.94 9.44
N ALA A 116 -8.79 8.86 9.83
CA ALA A 116 -10.23 8.72 9.70
C ALA A 116 -11.02 9.82 10.44
N ARG A 117 -10.46 10.36 11.53
CA ARG A 117 -11.08 11.40 12.36
C ARG A 117 -10.81 12.83 11.87
N ILE A 118 -9.88 13.03 10.93
CA ILE A 118 -9.57 14.35 10.38
C ILE A 118 -10.83 14.94 9.75
N VAL A 119 -11.28 16.07 10.28
CA VAL A 119 -12.27 16.94 9.62
C VAL A 119 -11.48 18.03 8.91
N PRO A 120 -11.49 18.10 7.56
CA PRO A 120 -10.64 19.03 6.83
C PRO A 120 -10.97 20.49 7.15
N ASP A 121 -9.95 21.28 7.44
CA ASP A 121 -10.02 22.70 7.78
C ASP A 121 -8.97 23.50 6.98
N THR A 122 -9.33 24.71 6.56
CA THR A 122 -8.49 25.62 5.78
C THR A 122 -7.64 26.54 6.67
N THR A 123 -7.88 26.54 7.97
CA THR A 123 -7.25 27.47 8.90
C THR A 123 -5.82 27.03 9.24
N PRO A 124 -4.80 27.91 9.08
CA PRO A 124 -3.45 27.65 9.56
C PRO A 124 -3.43 27.28 11.05
N LYS A 125 -2.53 26.36 11.41
CA LYS A 125 -2.43 25.84 12.77
C LYS A 125 -1.16 26.33 13.44
N ALA A 126 -1.29 26.80 14.68
CA ALA A 126 -0.14 26.98 15.56
C ALA A 126 0.32 25.60 16.04
N VAL A 127 1.58 25.25 15.75
CA VAL A 127 2.16 23.96 16.11
C VAL A 127 3.42 24.22 16.94
N GLY A 128 3.49 23.57 18.10
CA GLY A 128 4.68 23.60 18.95
C GLY A 128 5.71 22.54 18.52
N GLY A 129 6.95 22.70 18.96
CA GLY A 129 8.03 21.76 18.67
C GLY A 129 8.60 21.91 17.25
N ARG A 130 9.33 20.87 16.80
CA ARG A 130 10.04 20.87 15.51
C ARG A 130 9.25 20.06 14.47
N ALA A 131 8.32 20.72 13.79
CA ALA A 131 7.55 20.16 12.69
C ALA A 131 7.94 20.74 11.32
N ALA A 132 7.77 19.97 10.25
CA ALA A 132 7.93 20.45 8.87
C ALA A 132 6.56 20.64 8.20
N ILE A 133 6.45 21.64 7.32
CA ILE A 133 5.28 21.80 6.45
C ILE A 133 5.50 20.92 5.23
N VAL A 134 4.53 20.06 4.90
CA VAL A 134 4.60 19.18 3.73
C VAL A 134 3.44 19.49 2.79
N VAL A 135 3.74 19.95 1.57
CA VAL A 135 2.74 20.26 0.54
C VAL A 135 2.78 19.17 -0.55
N LEU A 136 1.67 18.43 -0.69
CA LEU A 136 1.53 17.38 -1.69
C LEU A 136 1.10 17.92 -3.07
N GLY A 137 1.73 17.42 -4.13
CA GLY A 137 1.34 17.64 -5.52
C GLY A 137 -0.06 17.14 -5.88
N TYR A 138 -0.62 17.65 -6.98
CA TYR A 138 -1.97 17.36 -7.51
C TYR A 138 -1.95 17.05 -9.02
N GLY A 139 -1.09 17.72 -9.77
CA GLY A 139 -0.86 17.55 -11.20
C GLY A 139 -0.46 18.87 -11.88
N LEU A 140 0.36 18.75 -12.93
CA LEU A 140 0.58 19.82 -13.90
C LEU A 140 -0.27 19.60 -15.15
N GLY A 141 -0.67 20.71 -15.78
CA GLY A 141 -1.18 20.71 -17.14
C GLY A 141 -0.13 20.24 -18.15
N ARG A 142 -0.57 19.91 -19.37
CA ARG A 142 0.35 19.48 -20.45
C ARG A 142 1.39 20.56 -20.80
N ASP A 143 1.04 21.82 -20.59
CA ASP A 143 1.89 23.00 -20.77
C ASP A 143 2.83 23.28 -19.58
N GLY A 144 2.86 22.39 -18.57
CA GLY A 144 3.69 22.55 -17.37
C GLY A 144 3.14 23.52 -16.33
N LYS A 145 1.96 24.12 -16.56
CA LYS A 145 1.35 25.01 -15.57
C LYS A 145 0.73 24.21 -14.43
N MET A 146 0.78 24.78 -13.23
CA MET A 146 0.10 24.21 -12.07
C MET A 146 -1.41 24.20 -12.29
N ALA A 147 -2.05 23.07 -12.04
CA ALA A 147 -3.50 23.00 -12.03
C ALA A 147 -4.09 23.93 -10.95
N PRO A 148 -5.34 24.42 -11.11
CA PRO A 148 -5.95 25.33 -10.13
C PRO A 148 -5.95 24.80 -8.69
N GLU A 149 -6.13 23.50 -8.51
CA GLU A 149 -6.06 22.87 -7.18
C GLU A 149 -4.64 22.85 -6.62
N LEU A 150 -3.62 22.65 -7.45
CA LEU A 150 -2.23 22.71 -7.01
C LEU A 150 -1.89 24.11 -6.51
N VAL A 151 -2.33 25.17 -7.23
CA VAL A 151 -2.20 26.55 -6.77
C VAL A 151 -2.86 26.74 -5.39
N ARG A 152 -4.09 26.23 -5.20
CA ARG A 152 -4.78 26.32 -3.89
C ARG A 152 -4.01 25.63 -2.76
N ARG A 153 -3.42 24.45 -3.01
CA ARG A 153 -2.60 23.75 -2.02
C ARG A 153 -1.35 24.53 -1.64
N VAL A 154 -0.65 25.10 -2.62
CA VAL A 154 0.55 25.92 -2.36
C VAL A 154 0.19 27.22 -1.64
N THR A 155 -0.95 27.83 -1.96
CA THR A 155 -1.48 28.99 -1.22
C THR A 155 -1.75 28.65 0.25
N ALA A 156 -2.37 27.49 0.54
CA ALA A 156 -2.54 27.02 1.91
C ALA A 156 -1.18 26.76 2.59
N GLY A 157 -0.21 26.22 1.84
CA GLY A 157 1.19 26.08 2.23
C GLY A 157 1.84 27.38 2.68
N LYS A 158 1.67 28.43 1.89
CA LYS A 158 2.14 29.77 2.22
C LYS A 158 1.49 30.31 3.50
N ALA A 159 0.16 30.23 3.61
CA ALA A 159 -0.56 30.72 4.79
C ALA A 159 -0.09 30.00 6.08
N GLN A 160 0.17 28.69 6.00
CA GLN A 160 0.78 27.95 7.10
C GLN A 160 2.22 28.40 7.39
N ALA A 161 3.02 28.64 6.35
CA ALA A 161 4.41 29.10 6.48
C ALA A 161 4.54 30.50 7.11
N GLU A 162 3.52 31.34 6.99
CA GLU A 162 3.41 32.65 7.66
C GLU A 162 3.07 32.50 9.15
N THR A 163 2.32 31.45 9.52
CA THR A 163 2.01 31.14 10.93
C THR A 163 3.20 30.46 11.62
N THR A 164 3.96 29.64 10.90
CA THR A 164 5.13 28.92 11.41
C THR A 164 6.38 29.33 10.63
N THR A 165 6.92 30.52 10.94
CA THR A 165 7.94 31.21 10.14
C THR A 165 9.32 30.55 10.10
N THR A 166 9.57 29.56 10.96
CA THR A 166 10.86 28.84 11.03
C THR A 166 10.78 27.39 10.56
N ALA A 167 9.57 26.86 10.30
CA ALA A 167 9.43 25.47 9.89
C ALA A 167 10.05 25.22 8.50
N PRO A 168 10.84 24.15 8.30
CA PRO A 168 11.21 23.73 6.96
C PRO A 168 9.96 23.30 6.19
N ILE A 169 10.02 23.45 4.87
CA ILE A 169 8.93 23.17 3.95
C ILE A 169 9.44 22.14 2.95
N VAL A 170 8.70 21.05 2.78
CA VAL A 170 8.92 20.09 1.70
C VAL A 170 7.74 20.19 0.73
N VAL A 171 8.05 20.40 -0.55
CA VAL A 171 7.08 20.32 -1.65
C VAL A 171 7.38 19.06 -2.45
N THR A 172 6.39 18.18 -2.61
CA THR A 172 6.59 16.85 -3.21
C THR A 172 5.70 16.61 -4.42
N GLY A 173 6.29 16.07 -5.49
CA GLY A 173 5.62 15.71 -6.74
C GLY A 173 6.61 15.69 -7.90
N GLY A 174 6.82 14.51 -8.46
CA GLY A 174 7.96 14.21 -9.34
C GLY A 174 7.63 13.86 -10.79
N VAL A 175 6.35 13.81 -11.19
CA VAL A 175 5.98 13.54 -12.59
C VAL A 175 6.19 14.81 -13.43
N PRO A 176 7.19 14.85 -14.33
CA PRO A 176 7.45 16.06 -15.10
C PRO A 176 6.39 16.26 -16.19
N LYS A 177 6.02 17.52 -16.43
CA LYS A 177 5.27 17.97 -17.63
C LYS A 177 5.99 19.17 -18.23
N ALA A 178 6.20 19.13 -19.55
CA ALA A 178 7.01 20.12 -20.25
C ALA A 178 8.40 20.36 -19.60
N GLY A 179 9.03 19.28 -19.10
CA GLY A 179 10.34 19.34 -18.45
C GLY A 179 10.35 19.87 -17.01
N ILE A 180 9.20 20.17 -16.42
CA ILE A 180 9.08 20.75 -15.07
C ILE A 180 8.34 19.76 -14.16
N THR A 181 8.86 19.52 -12.95
CA THR A 181 8.16 18.74 -11.91
C THR A 181 7.22 19.63 -11.09
N GLU A 182 6.23 19.03 -10.45
CA GLU A 182 5.35 19.77 -9.53
C GLU A 182 6.13 20.41 -8.39
N ALA A 183 7.07 19.68 -7.77
CA ALA A 183 7.92 20.19 -6.69
C ALA A 183 8.66 21.48 -7.10
N ALA A 184 9.26 21.49 -8.30
CA ALA A 184 9.95 22.67 -8.82
C ALA A 184 8.98 23.85 -9.06
N ALA A 185 7.81 23.58 -9.65
CA ALA A 185 6.79 24.59 -9.88
C ALA A 185 6.25 25.19 -8.56
N MET A 186 6.00 24.35 -7.56
CA MET A 186 5.52 24.76 -6.23
C MET A 186 6.56 25.63 -5.50
N LYS A 187 7.84 25.23 -5.50
CA LYS A 187 8.90 26.04 -4.89
C LYS A 187 9.03 27.39 -5.58
N LYS A 188 9.06 27.42 -6.92
CA LYS A 188 9.13 28.67 -7.68
C LYS A 188 7.99 29.62 -7.28
N TRP A 189 6.77 29.09 -7.13
CA TRP A 189 5.62 29.87 -6.70
C TRP A 189 5.77 30.39 -5.28
N LEU A 190 6.18 29.55 -4.32
CA LEU A 190 6.35 29.95 -2.91
C LEU A 190 7.40 31.05 -2.75
N VAL A 191 8.53 30.92 -3.46
CA VAL A 191 9.60 31.93 -3.45
C VAL A 191 9.12 33.24 -4.06
N ALA A 192 8.42 33.19 -5.19
CA ALA A 192 7.82 34.38 -5.80
C ALA A 192 6.77 35.05 -4.89
N ALA A 193 6.15 34.26 -4.00
CA ALA A 193 5.19 34.74 -3.02
C ALA A 193 5.82 35.17 -1.67
N GLY A 194 7.16 35.26 -1.59
CA GLY A 194 7.88 35.81 -0.44
C GLY A 194 8.31 34.79 0.62
N VAL A 195 8.14 33.49 0.39
CA VAL A 195 8.67 32.45 1.29
C VAL A 195 10.17 32.28 1.04
N ASP A 196 10.97 32.29 2.11
CA ASP A 196 12.41 32.09 2.02
C ASP A 196 12.77 30.76 1.33
N ALA A 197 13.54 30.85 0.25
CA ALA A 197 13.98 29.70 -0.53
C ALA A 197 14.81 28.71 0.31
N ALA A 198 15.55 29.19 1.32
CA ALA A 198 16.34 28.33 2.20
C ALA A 198 15.48 27.41 3.08
N ARG A 199 14.20 27.74 3.27
CA ARG A 199 13.24 26.89 3.99
C ARG A 199 12.67 25.77 3.11
N ILE A 200 12.77 25.86 1.78
CA ILE A 200 12.01 25.00 0.87
C ILE A 200 12.92 23.93 0.23
N THR A 201 12.62 22.67 0.54
CA THR A 201 13.21 21.49 -0.10
C THR A 201 12.25 20.91 -1.13
N GLU A 202 12.75 20.59 -2.32
CA GLU A 202 12.00 19.89 -3.35
C GLU A 202 12.18 18.39 -3.20
N GLU A 203 11.07 17.66 -3.32
CA GLU A 203 11.07 16.22 -3.53
C GLU A 203 10.44 15.93 -4.91
N GLY A 204 11.29 15.83 -5.93
CA GLY A 204 10.88 15.72 -7.33
C GLY A 204 10.98 14.32 -7.94
N ARG A 205 11.10 13.25 -7.15
CA ARG A 205 11.27 11.87 -7.64
C ARG A 205 9.98 11.05 -7.60
N SER A 206 8.99 11.50 -6.85
CA SER A 206 7.78 10.72 -6.60
C SER A 206 6.75 10.74 -7.74
N GLY A 207 6.35 9.56 -8.19
CA GLY A 207 5.28 9.38 -9.19
C GLY A 207 3.92 9.00 -8.61
N SER A 208 3.81 8.84 -7.29
CA SER A 208 2.60 8.38 -6.60
C SER A 208 2.55 8.89 -5.16
N THR A 209 1.38 8.82 -4.56
CA THR A 209 1.16 9.17 -3.14
C THR A 209 2.05 8.35 -2.19
N VAL A 210 2.20 7.05 -2.45
CA VAL A 210 3.12 6.15 -1.72
C VAL A 210 4.57 6.66 -1.78
N ALA A 211 5.03 7.02 -2.98
CA ALA A 211 6.39 7.52 -3.18
C ALA A 211 6.59 8.89 -2.50
N ASN A 212 5.58 9.78 -2.56
CA ASN A 212 5.63 11.09 -1.91
C ASN A 212 5.93 10.94 -0.41
N ALA A 213 5.19 10.06 0.28
CA ALA A 213 5.39 9.81 1.70
C ALA A 213 6.76 9.22 2.01
N GLN A 214 7.19 8.20 1.26
CA GLN A 214 8.48 7.53 1.45
C GLN A 214 9.67 8.49 1.25
N ASN A 215 9.70 9.21 0.14
CA ASN A 215 10.78 10.11 -0.22
C ASN A 215 10.81 11.36 0.68
N THR A 216 9.65 11.92 1.01
CA THR A 216 9.56 13.04 1.95
C THR A 216 10.02 12.63 3.34
N ALA A 217 9.62 11.45 3.82
CA ALA A 217 10.07 10.95 5.11
C ALA A 217 11.59 10.69 5.14
N GLU A 218 12.21 10.27 4.05
CA GLU A 218 13.67 10.14 3.94
C GLU A 218 14.36 11.50 4.14
N ILE A 219 13.89 12.55 3.45
CA ILE A 219 14.39 13.92 3.58
C ILE A 219 14.27 14.41 5.03
N LEU A 220 13.08 14.26 5.64
CA LEU A 220 12.80 14.78 6.98
C LEU A 220 13.57 14.04 8.09
N ARG A 221 13.77 12.72 7.95
CA ARG A 221 14.62 11.97 8.90
C ARG A 221 16.07 12.46 8.88
N GLY A 222 16.60 12.80 7.70
CA GLY A 222 17.92 13.44 7.57
C GLY A 222 18.03 14.78 8.31
N GLN A 223 16.89 15.43 8.59
CA GLN A 223 16.80 16.68 9.35
C GLN A 223 16.40 16.47 10.82
N GLY A 224 16.26 15.22 11.28
CA GLY A 224 15.80 14.88 12.63
C GLY A 224 14.34 15.27 12.89
N ILE A 225 13.49 15.27 11.85
CA ILE A 225 12.08 15.67 11.93
C ILE A 225 11.20 14.44 11.72
N SER A 226 10.25 14.24 12.64
CA SER A 226 9.21 13.21 12.57
C SER A 226 7.79 13.76 12.56
N ASP A 227 7.62 15.05 12.89
CA ASP A 227 6.31 15.69 12.96
C ASP A 227 6.08 16.54 11.72
N ILE A 228 4.89 16.42 11.12
CA ILE A 228 4.51 17.16 9.91
C ILE A 228 3.20 17.92 10.05
N ILE A 229 3.14 19.05 9.36
CA ILE A 229 1.93 19.80 9.05
C ILE A 229 1.58 19.48 7.60
N LEU A 230 0.57 18.64 7.39
CA LEU A 230 0.24 18.11 6.07
C LEU A 230 -0.72 19.02 5.31
N ILE A 231 -0.38 19.31 4.06
CA ILE A 231 -1.13 20.20 3.18
C ILE A 231 -1.45 19.51 1.87
N THR A 232 -2.74 19.35 1.58
CA THR A 232 -3.27 18.73 0.38
C THR A 232 -4.76 19.06 0.22
N SER A 233 -5.46 18.41 -0.72
CA SER A 233 -6.90 18.62 -0.93
C SER A 233 -7.76 17.84 0.08
N PRO A 234 -9.04 18.25 0.30
CA PRO A 234 -9.91 17.60 1.29
C PRO A 234 -10.14 16.10 1.05
N ASN A 235 -10.22 15.69 -0.23
CA ASN A 235 -10.36 14.29 -0.61
C ASN A 235 -9.10 13.44 -0.38
N HIS A 236 -7.94 14.08 -0.21
CA HIS A 236 -6.64 13.42 -0.15
C HIS A 236 -6.03 13.45 1.26
N ILE A 237 -6.41 14.40 2.11
CA ILE A 237 -5.75 14.65 3.40
C ILE A 237 -5.70 13.43 4.32
N ARG A 238 -6.76 12.61 4.35
CA ARG A 238 -6.83 11.40 5.19
C ARG A 238 -5.91 10.30 4.67
N ARG A 239 -5.89 10.07 3.35
CA ARG A 239 -4.98 9.12 2.70
C ARG A 239 -3.52 9.50 2.94
N GLY A 240 -3.16 10.74 2.63
CA GLY A 240 -1.81 11.25 2.86
C GLY A 240 -1.36 11.14 4.32
N ALA A 241 -2.21 11.49 5.29
CA ALA A 241 -1.88 11.38 6.71
C ALA A 241 -1.60 9.93 7.13
N ALA A 242 -2.39 8.97 6.66
CA ALA A 242 -2.17 7.55 6.93
C ALA A 242 -0.89 7.01 6.27
N ASP A 243 -0.56 7.47 5.06
CA ASP A 243 0.68 7.10 4.37
C ASP A 243 1.92 7.63 5.09
N PHE A 244 1.87 8.88 5.55
CA PHE A 244 2.94 9.45 6.38
C PHE A 244 3.11 8.67 7.70
N ALA A 245 2.00 8.30 8.34
CA ALA A 245 2.05 7.46 9.54
C ALA A 245 2.70 6.09 9.25
N ALA A 246 2.39 5.46 8.11
CA ALA A 246 2.98 4.18 7.71
C ALA A 246 4.52 4.23 7.59
N VAL A 247 5.10 5.40 7.33
CA VAL A 247 6.54 5.64 7.31
C VAL A 247 7.05 6.32 8.59
N GLY A 248 6.26 6.34 9.66
CA GLY A 248 6.67 6.86 10.97
C GLY A 248 6.75 8.38 11.06
N MET A 249 6.04 9.10 10.18
CA MET A 249 5.83 10.55 10.30
C MET A 249 4.48 10.81 10.96
N ARG A 250 4.47 11.62 12.02
CA ARG A 250 3.25 11.97 12.75
C ARG A 250 2.66 13.25 12.20
N THR A 251 1.40 13.19 11.77
CA THR A 251 0.67 14.37 11.30
C THR A 251 0.13 15.14 12.51
N VAL A 252 0.84 16.18 12.93
CA VAL A 252 0.47 16.98 14.12
C VAL A 252 -0.55 18.08 13.80
N ALA A 253 -0.67 18.44 12.52
CA ALA A 253 -1.67 19.34 12.02
C ALA A 253 -1.96 19.07 10.54
N THR A 254 -3.15 19.46 10.09
CA THR A 254 -3.54 19.44 8.69
C THR A 254 -4.13 20.78 8.28
N VAL A 255 -3.78 21.25 7.10
CA VAL A 255 -4.43 22.39 6.44
C VAL A 255 -4.81 21.96 5.04
N THR A 256 -6.03 22.28 4.60
CA THR A 256 -6.51 21.87 3.28
C THR A 256 -6.97 23.06 2.44
N THR A 257 -7.33 22.80 1.18
CA THR A 257 -8.01 23.76 0.32
C THR A 257 -9.51 23.83 0.62
N ALA A 258 -10.19 24.89 0.15
CA ALA A 258 -11.64 25.08 0.31
C ALA A 258 -12.50 24.20 -0.64
N THR A 259 -11.88 23.33 -1.44
CA THR A 259 -12.55 22.59 -2.51
C THR A 259 -13.46 21.50 -1.97
N ASP A 260 -14.77 21.65 -2.16
CA ASP A 260 -15.78 20.66 -1.77
C ASP A 260 -15.74 20.25 -0.28
N LEU A 261 -15.29 21.13 0.62
CA LEU A 261 -15.08 20.82 2.05
C LEU A 261 -16.27 20.10 2.71
N ALA A 262 -17.49 20.55 2.42
CA ALA A 262 -18.71 19.99 2.99
C ALA A 262 -18.86 18.48 2.73
N LYS A 263 -18.32 17.95 1.63
CA LYS A 263 -18.35 16.51 1.32
C LYS A 263 -17.53 15.67 2.31
N TYR A 264 -16.57 16.29 3.00
CA TYR A 264 -15.62 15.63 3.89
C TYR A 264 -15.81 16.00 5.36
N ALA A 265 -16.91 16.67 5.72
CA ALA A 265 -17.16 17.14 7.08
C ALA A 265 -17.33 16.02 8.12
N LYS A 266 -17.67 14.80 7.67
CA LYS A 266 -17.85 13.63 8.55
C LYS A 266 -16.59 12.76 8.58
N PRO A 267 -16.18 12.26 9.77
CA PRO A 267 -15.18 11.21 9.90
C PRO A 267 -15.53 9.96 9.07
N LEU A 268 -14.50 9.20 8.68
CA LEU A 268 -14.67 7.95 7.94
C LEU A 268 -15.15 6.82 8.85
N THR A 269 -16.11 6.04 8.38
CA THR A 269 -16.44 4.75 9.00
C THR A 269 -15.31 3.74 8.76
N ARG A 270 -15.29 2.63 9.51
CA ARG A 270 -14.27 1.58 9.32
C ARG A 270 -14.28 1.01 7.91
N ASP A 271 -15.45 0.81 7.30
CA ASP A 271 -15.55 0.26 5.94
C ASP A 271 -14.89 1.17 4.90
N GLN A 272 -14.98 2.49 5.10
CA GLN A 272 -14.34 3.49 4.25
C GLN A 272 -12.82 3.55 4.42
N GLN A 273 -12.26 2.97 5.49
CA GLN A 273 -10.82 2.97 5.77
C GLN A 273 -10.06 1.86 5.04
N LYS A 274 -10.74 0.85 4.49
CA LYS A 274 -10.11 -0.32 3.85
C LYS A 274 -9.11 0.06 2.77
N GLY A 275 -9.51 0.94 1.86
CA GLY A 275 -8.63 1.43 0.78
C GLY A 275 -7.41 2.15 1.32
N ILE A 276 -7.60 3.02 2.32
CA ILE A 276 -6.52 3.77 2.98
C ILE A 276 -5.53 2.79 3.64
N ARG A 277 -6.04 1.76 4.31
CA ARG A 277 -5.21 0.74 4.97
C ARG A 277 -4.39 -0.08 3.97
N LEU A 278 -4.96 -0.41 2.80
CA LEU A 278 -4.24 -1.08 1.72
C LEU A 278 -3.11 -0.21 1.16
N GLU A 279 -3.36 1.08 0.97
CA GLU A 279 -2.35 2.04 0.52
C GLU A 279 -1.23 2.20 1.55
N ALA A 280 -1.58 2.44 2.82
CA ALA A 280 -0.61 2.55 3.92
C ALA A 280 0.26 1.30 4.07
N THR A 281 -0.30 0.10 3.84
CA THR A 281 0.45 -1.17 3.81
C THR A 281 1.53 -1.16 2.73
N ARG A 282 1.21 -0.66 1.53
CA ARG A 282 2.19 -0.49 0.43
C ARG A 282 3.22 0.59 0.77
N THR A 283 2.81 1.65 1.45
CA THR A 283 3.69 2.72 1.89
C THR A 283 4.74 2.23 2.90
N ALA A 284 4.37 1.28 3.77
CA ALA A 284 5.31 0.57 4.65
C ALA A 284 6.17 -0.50 3.94
N LYS A 285 6.05 -0.64 2.61
CA LYS A 285 6.78 -1.63 1.78
C LYS A 285 6.49 -3.09 2.15
N ILE A 286 5.33 -3.38 2.73
CA ILE A 286 4.85 -4.76 2.89
C ILE A 286 4.50 -5.31 1.50
N PRO A 287 5.02 -6.48 1.09
CA PRO A 287 4.85 -6.98 -0.27
C PRO A 287 3.38 -7.15 -0.66
N ALA A 288 2.96 -6.56 -1.79
CA ALA A 288 1.60 -6.71 -2.31
C ALA A 288 1.34 -8.12 -2.87
N SER A 289 2.39 -8.83 -3.25
CA SER A 289 2.37 -10.22 -3.68
C SER A 289 3.74 -10.86 -3.45
N ARG A 290 3.78 -12.19 -3.49
CA ARG A 290 4.99 -13.00 -3.53
C ARG A 290 5.02 -13.71 -4.86
N GLN A 291 6.12 -13.58 -5.59
CA GLN A 291 6.24 -14.23 -6.89
C GLN A 291 6.23 -15.75 -6.73
N THR A 292 5.29 -16.40 -7.39
CA THR A 292 5.45 -17.77 -7.85
C THR A 292 5.88 -17.69 -9.30
N GLY A 293 7.18 -17.51 -9.54
CA GLY A 293 7.81 -17.70 -10.85
C GLY A 293 7.44 -16.76 -12.03
N LEU A 294 7.26 -15.43 -11.86
CA LEU A 294 7.37 -14.36 -12.90
C LEU A 294 7.06 -12.95 -12.29
N PRO A 295 7.42 -11.81 -12.94
CA PRO A 295 7.69 -10.55 -12.26
C PRO A 295 6.48 -9.74 -11.78
N SER A 296 6.65 -9.10 -10.63
CA SER A 296 5.70 -8.21 -9.95
C SER A 296 5.46 -6.90 -10.72
N PRO A 297 4.21 -6.43 -10.90
CA PRO A 297 3.98 -5.07 -11.34
C PRO A 297 4.27 -4.10 -10.19
N GLN A 298 5.51 -3.60 -10.14
CA GLN A 298 5.96 -2.62 -9.14
C GLN A 298 5.42 -1.20 -9.36
N ASN A 299 4.56 -0.96 -10.35
CA ASN A 299 4.04 0.36 -10.65
C ASN A 299 2.55 0.28 -11.01
N LEU A 300 1.68 0.22 -10.01
CA LEU A 300 0.28 0.59 -10.23
C LEU A 300 0.22 2.13 -10.34
N PRO A 301 -0.34 2.68 -11.44
CA PRO A 301 -0.48 4.13 -11.57
C PRO A 301 -1.36 4.68 -10.44
N ASP A 302 -0.97 5.83 -9.88
CA ASP A 302 -1.79 6.60 -8.96
C ASP A 302 -3.09 6.98 -9.68
N THR A 303 -4.24 6.52 -9.18
CA THR A 303 -5.56 6.80 -9.78
C THR A 303 -5.99 8.26 -9.60
N GLY A 304 -5.11 9.10 -9.06
CA GLY A 304 -5.43 10.47 -8.71
C GLY A 304 -6.39 10.53 -7.53
N PRO A 305 -7.08 11.68 -7.33
CA PRO A 305 -7.83 11.98 -6.11
C PRO A 305 -9.10 11.14 -5.88
N GLY A 306 -9.37 10.14 -6.72
CA GLY A 306 -10.49 9.23 -6.55
C GLY A 306 -10.28 8.33 -5.34
N LEU A 307 -11.34 8.15 -4.54
CA LEU A 307 -11.38 7.08 -3.54
C LEU A 307 -11.13 5.76 -4.27
N ILE A 308 -10.25 4.94 -3.70
CA ILE A 308 -9.72 3.68 -4.26
C ILE A 308 -10.86 2.74 -4.73
N THR A 309 -12.08 2.92 -4.25
CA THR A 309 -13.29 2.21 -4.67
C THR A 309 -13.76 2.53 -6.10
N GLU A 310 -13.61 3.76 -6.63
CA GLU A 310 -14.14 4.10 -7.96
C GLU A 310 -13.21 3.68 -9.12
N PHE A 311 -11.90 3.65 -8.88
CA PHE A 311 -10.91 3.34 -9.91
C PHE A 311 -10.17 2.01 -9.68
N GLY A 312 -10.06 1.54 -8.44
CA GLY A 312 -9.40 0.27 -8.12
C GLY A 312 -10.12 -0.93 -8.73
N GLY A 313 -11.45 -0.90 -8.82
CA GLY A 313 -12.23 -1.95 -9.48
C GLY A 313 -11.92 -2.08 -10.97
N LYS A 314 -11.96 -0.97 -11.71
CA LYS A 314 -11.69 -0.96 -13.16
C LYS A 314 -10.24 -1.27 -13.52
N LEU A 315 -9.28 -0.81 -12.70
CA LEU A 315 -7.87 -1.08 -12.95
C LEU A 315 -7.51 -2.55 -12.66
N LEU A 316 -8.10 -3.17 -11.64
CA LEU A 316 -7.98 -4.62 -11.42
C LEU A 316 -8.62 -5.41 -12.56
N GLU A 317 -9.82 -5.03 -13.02
CA GLU A 317 -10.50 -5.68 -14.16
C GLU A 317 -9.66 -5.60 -15.44
N THR A 318 -9.01 -4.46 -15.71
CA THR A 318 -8.17 -4.27 -16.90
C THR A 318 -6.87 -5.07 -16.83
N LEU A 319 -6.28 -5.23 -15.63
CA LEU A 319 -5.07 -6.03 -15.42
C LEU A 319 -5.34 -7.54 -15.35
N LEU A 320 -6.56 -7.94 -15.00
CA LEU A 320 -7.00 -9.34 -14.96
C LEU A 320 -7.66 -9.80 -16.27
N GLY A 321 -8.06 -8.86 -17.16
CA GLY A 321 -8.76 -9.14 -18.41
C GLY A 321 -7.87 -9.42 -19.63
N THR A 322 -6.54 -9.30 -19.55
CA THR A 322 -5.63 -9.51 -20.69
C THR A 322 -5.14 -10.94 -20.87
N GLY A 323 -5.83 -11.92 -20.26
CA GLY A 323 -5.49 -13.33 -20.38
C GLY A 323 -6.69 -14.19 -20.76
N SER A 324 -7.27 -14.02 -21.95
CA SER A 324 -8.10 -15.05 -22.62
C SER A 324 -8.38 -14.73 -24.09
N SER A 325 -7.82 -15.58 -24.96
CA SER A 325 -8.16 -15.96 -26.35
C SER A 325 -7.97 -14.95 -27.51
N GLU A 326 -6.84 -15.12 -28.22
CA GLU A 326 -6.95 -15.57 -29.62
C GLU A 326 -7.61 -16.97 -29.63
N ALA A 327 -8.73 -17.10 -30.34
CA ALA A 327 -9.19 -18.31 -31.02
C ALA A 327 -10.51 -18.02 -31.76
N ASN A 328 -10.48 -18.23 -33.07
CA ASN A 328 -11.53 -18.11 -34.12
C ASN A 328 -11.82 -16.72 -34.67
#